data_AF-A0A935BBS8-F1
#
_entry.id   AF-A0A935BBS8-F1
#
_cell.length_a   1.000
_cell.length_b   1.000
_cell.length_c   1.000
_cell.angle_alpha   90.00
_cell.angle_beta   90.00
_cell.angle_gamma   90.00
#
_symmetry.space_group_name_H-M   'P 1'
#
loop_
_entity.id
_entity.type
_entity.pdbx_description
1 polymer ?
#
loop_
_entity_poly.entity_id
_entity_poly.type
_entity_poly.pdbx_seq_one_letter_code
_entity_poly.pdbx_strand_id
1 'polypeptide(L)'
;MHDRFWADDLIYTRSAGVRTTKEEIMKGLKAPAPAPKPGDPVTVYTAEDIKIQQYGNAAVVAFRLVSTTTKADGTKTTGNNLNTGTFIKRNGKWQVVAWQSTIVPKADPTSSTDPKAATSTAATLISQNRPHRQAAATIRKAARRMLLFEFKRLEGLCRS
;
A
#
# COMPACT_ATOMS: atom_id res chain seq x y z
N MET A 1 -11.50 1.45 11.48
CA MET A 1 -11.23 1.50 10.02
C MET A 1 -10.60 0.19 9.55
N HIS A 2 -9.45 -0.22 10.10
CA HIS A 2 -8.73 -1.46 9.73
C HIS A 2 -9.58 -2.72 9.75
N ASP A 3 -10.37 -2.92 10.81
CA ASP A 3 -11.24 -4.08 10.95
C ASP A 3 -12.25 -4.24 9.80
N ARG A 4 -12.78 -3.12 9.27
CA ARG A 4 -13.73 -3.12 8.15
C ARG A 4 -13.07 -3.23 6.78
N PHE A 5 -11.76 -3.04 6.71
CA PHE A 5 -11.00 -3.07 5.48
C PHE A 5 -10.42 -4.45 5.21
N TRP A 6 -9.86 -5.09 6.25
CA TRP A 6 -9.38 -6.46 6.17
C TRP A 6 -10.57 -7.43 6.20
N ALA A 7 -10.57 -8.39 5.27
CA ALA A 7 -11.46 -9.54 5.38
C ALA A 7 -10.94 -10.50 6.46
N ASP A 8 -11.82 -11.29 7.06
CA ASP A 8 -11.42 -12.26 8.08
C ASP A 8 -10.57 -13.40 7.48
N ASP A 9 -10.74 -13.67 6.19
CA ASP A 9 -9.97 -14.62 5.39
C ASP A 9 -8.76 -13.99 4.68
N LEU A 10 -8.21 -12.90 5.22
CA LEU A 10 -7.06 -12.19 4.64
C LEU A 10 -5.82 -13.09 4.53
N ILE A 11 -5.24 -13.13 3.32
CA ILE A 11 -3.87 -13.60 3.09
C ILE A 11 -2.97 -12.39 2.85
N TYR A 12 -2.16 -12.00 3.83
CA TYR A 12 -1.18 -10.92 3.66
C TYR A 12 0.25 -11.48 3.71
N THR A 13 0.95 -11.42 2.57
CA THR A 13 2.40 -11.62 2.47
C THR A 13 3.14 -10.29 2.59
N ARG A 14 3.94 -10.14 3.66
CA ARG A 14 4.83 -8.98 3.86
C ARG A 14 5.98 -9.00 2.86
N SER A 15 6.65 -7.86 2.71
CA SER A 15 7.86 -7.69 1.90
C SER A 15 8.99 -8.65 2.26
N ALA A 16 9.06 -9.09 3.53
CA ALA A 16 10.00 -10.10 4.01
C ALA A 16 9.60 -11.56 3.68
N GLY A 17 8.53 -11.79 2.91
CA GLY A 17 8.06 -13.14 2.56
C GLY A 17 7.29 -13.87 3.68
N VAL A 18 6.95 -13.17 4.77
CA VAL A 18 6.22 -13.74 5.91
C VAL A 18 4.73 -13.47 5.76
N ARG A 19 3.90 -14.50 5.98
CA ARG A 19 2.44 -14.38 6.00
C ARG A 19 1.94 -13.90 7.35
N THR A 20 0.84 -13.14 7.36
CA THR A 20 0.15 -12.68 8.57
C THR A 20 -1.36 -12.64 8.37
N THR A 21 -2.12 -12.71 9.46
CA THR A 21 -3.60 -12.69 9.44
C THR A 21 -4.16 -11.34 9.88
N LYS A 22 -5.47 -11.15 9.67
CA LYS A 22 -6.19 -9.98 10.18
C LYS A 22 -6.06 -9.87 11.70
N GLU A 23 -6.19 -10.97 12.44
CA GLU A 23 -6.14 -10.99 13.90
C GLU A 23 -4.78 -10.48 14.40
N GLU A 24 -3.69 -10.96 13.80
CA GLU A 24 -2.32 -10.56 14.14
C GLU A 24 -2.08 -9.08 13.87
N ILE A 25 -2.53 -8.59 12.71
CA ILE A 25 -2.48 -7.18 12.35
C ILE A 25 -3.25 -6.36 13.40
N MET A 26 -4.49 -6.75 13.70
CA MET A 26 -5.34 -6.04 14.66
C MET A 26 -4.75 -6.06 16.08
N LYS A 27 -4.06 -7.13 16.48
CA LYS A 27 -3.33 -7.22 17.74
C LYS A 27 -2.16 -6.23 17.77
N GLY A 28 -1.36 -6.17 16.72
CA GLY A 28 -0.26 -5.19 16.58
C GLY A 28 -0.77 -3.74 16.60
N LEU A 29 -1.95 -3.49 16.03
CA LEU A 29 -2.61 -2.19 16.06
C LEU A 29 -3.23 -1.81 17.42
N LYS A 30 -3.37 -2.74 18.36
CA LYS A 30 -3.83 -2.44 19.73
C LYS A 30 -2.68 -2.22 20.70
N ALA A 31 -1.50 -2.77 20.41
CA ALA A 31 -0.32 -2.63 21.27
C ALA A 31 0.13 -1.15 21.36
N PRO A 32 0.33 -0.58 22.57
CA PRO A 32 0.77 0.80 22.71
C PRO A 32 2.10 1.03 21.97
N ALA A 33 2.13 2.02 21.08
CA ALA A 33 3.38 2.43 20.44
C ALA A 33 4.20 3.23 21.45
N PRO A 34 5.53 3.04 21.51
CA PRO A 34 6.39 3.93 22.29
C PRO A 34 6.17 5.38 21.87
N ALA A 35 6.14 6.29 22.85
CA ALA A 35 6.08 7.72 22.55
C ALA A 35 7.34 8.11 21.75
N PRO A 36 7.21 8.84 20.62
CA PRO A 36 8.36 9.35 19.89
C PRO A 36 9.24 10.20 20.79
N LYS A 37 10.54 9.92 20.82
CA LYS A 37 11.53 10.73 21.54
C LYS A 37 12.04 11.86 20.63
N PRO A 38 12.49 12.98 21.21
CA PRO A 38 13.22 13.99 20.46
C PRO A 38 14.42 13.35 19.74
N GLY A 39 14.51 13.56 18.42
CA GLY A 39 15.56 12.97 17.59
C GLY A 39 15.20 11.64 16.92
N ASP A 40 14.04 11.05 17.22
CA ASP A 40 13.59 9.86 16.50
C ASP A 40 13.33 10.19 15.02
N PRO A 41 13.73 9.30 14.09
CA PRO A 41 13.48 9.51 12.67
C PRO A 41 11.98 9.51 12.37
N VAL A 42 11.54 10.46 11.55
CA VAL A 42 10.14 10.61 11.15
C VAL A 42 9.95 10.04 9.75
N THR A 43 9.14 8.99 9.62
CA THR A 43 8.76 8.41 8.33
C THR A 43 7.37 8.86 7.89
N VAL A 44 7.29 9.40 6.68
CA VAL A 44 6.05 9.75 5.97
C VAL A 44 5.86 8.78 4.82
N TYR A 45 4.64 8.28 4.65
CA TYR A 45 4.29 7.38 3.56
C TYR A 45 3.39 8.08 2.55
N THR A 46 3.67 7.89 1.26
CA THR A 46 2.81 8.30 0.14
C THR A 46 2.54 7.12 -0.77
N ALA A 47 1.51 7.25 -1.61
CA ALA A 47 1.16 6.26 -2.61
C ALA A 47 1.16 6.91 -4.00
N GLU A 48 1.88 6.28 -4.92
CA GLU A 48 2.09 6.73 -6.30
C GLU A 48 1.67 5.59 -7.26
N ASP A 49 1.52 5.91 -8.55
CA ASP A 49 1.25 4.93 -9.62
C ASP A 49 0.06 3.99 -9.34
N ILE A 50 -1.02 4.53 -8.76
CA ILE A 50 -2.19 3.74 -8.37
C ILE A 50 -2.96 3.28 -9.62
N LYS A 51 -2.99 1.97 -9.85
CA LYS A 51 -3.81 1.29 -10.85
C LYS A 51 -4.90 0.47 -10.18
N ILE A 52 -6.12 0.57 -10.71
CA ILE A 52 -7.28 -0.19 -10.21
C ILE A 52 -7.94 -0.89 -11.39
N GLN A 53 -8.13 -2.19 -11.25
CA GLN A 53 -8.86 -3.03 -12.21
C GLN A 53 -10.04 -3.65 -11.48
N GLN A 54 -11.26 -3.40 -11.95
CA GLN A 54 -12.48 -3.93 -11.33
C GLN A 54 -13.08 -5.04 -12.19
N TYR A 55 -13.48 -6.12 -11.54
CA TYR A 55 -14.09 -7.31 -12.13
C TYR A 55 -15.38 -7.65 -11.36
N GLY A 56 -16.48 -6.96 -11.68
CA GLY A 56 -17.74 -7.09 -10.96
C GLY A 56 -17.59 -6.79 -9.46
N ASN A 57 -17.71 -7.82 -8.63
CA ASN A 57 -17.55 -7.76 -7.17
C ASN A 57 -16.11 -7.98 -6.69
N ALA A 58 -15.15 -8.12 -7.60
CA ALA A 58 -13.72 -8.15 -7.30
C ALA A 58 -13.03 -6.88 -7.81
N ALA A 59 -11.92 -6.50 -7.18
CA ALA A 59 -11.03 -5.47 -7.70
C ALA A 59 -9.58 -5.77 -7.33
N VAL A 60 -8.66 -5.48 -8.23
CA VAL A 60 -7.22 -5.51 -7.98
C VAL A 60 -6.72 -4.07 -7.93
N VAL A 61 -6.02 -3.72 -6.86
CA VAL A 61 -5.38 -2.42 -6.67
C VAL A 61 -3.87 -2.65 -6.63
N ALA A 62 -3.15 -2.05 -7.56
CA ALA A 62 -1.69 -2.01 -7.55
C ALA A 62 -1.22 -0.57 -7.38
N PHE A 63 -0.16 -0.35 -6.61
CA PHE A 63 0.41 0.98 -6.44
C PHE A 63 1.85 0.88 -5.90
N ARG A 64 2.60 1.97 -6.02
CA ARG A 64 3.91 2.13 -5.39
C ARG A 64 3.75 2.86 -4.07
N LEU A 65 4.20 2.24 -2.98
CA LEU A 65 4.36 2.91 -1.70
C LEU A 65 5.73 3.58 -1.67
N VAL A 66 5.77 4.85 -1.27
CA VAL A 66 7.01 5.58 -1.04
C VAL A 66 7.08 5.91 0.45
N SER A 67 8.19 5.54 1.09
CA SER A 67 8.50 5.88 2.47
C SER A 67 9.61 6.94 2.47
N THR A 68 9.36 8.10 3.05
CA THR A 68 10.37 9.15 3.23
C THR A 68 10.68 9.27 4.71
N THR A 69 11.88 8.88 5.11
CA THR A 69 12.36 8.99 6.48
C THR A 69 13.29 10.18 6.62
N THR A 70 12.95 11.10 7.53
CA THR A 70 13.78 12.26 7.90
C THR A 70 14.44 11.97 9.25
N LYS A 71 15.77 11.97 9.28
CA LYS A 71 16.57 11.80 10.51
C LYS A 71 16.70 13.12 11.27
N ALA A 72 17.19 13.06 12.52
CA ALA A 72 17.41 14.23 13.37
C ALA A 72 18.34 15.28 12.76
N ASP A 73 19.32 14.86 11.96
CA ASP A 73 20.26 15.70 11.23
C ASP A 73 19.67 16.35 9.97
N GLY A 74 18.38 16.12 9.69
CA GLY A 74 17.69 16.58 8.49
C GLY A 74 17.91 15.71 7.24
N THR A 75 18.76 14.69 7.32
CA THR A 75 19.01 13.77 6.21
C THR A 75 17.73 12.99 5.87
N LYS A 76 17.40 12.94 4.57
CA LYS A 76 16.24 12.21 4.06
C LYS A 76 16.65 10.95 3.33
N THR A 77 15.99 9.84 3.64
CA THR A 77 16.14 8.56 2.93
C THR A 77 14.79 8.08 2.42
N THR A 78 14.77 7.59 1.19
CA THR A 78 13.55 7.07 0.55
C THR A 78 13.62 5.56 0.37
N GLY A 79 12.54 4.85 0.71
CA GLY A 79 12.31 3.45 0.37
C GLY A 79 11.06 3.28 -0.49
N ASN A 80 11.05 2.27 -1.36
CA ASN A 80 9.96 2.01 -2.29
C ASN A 80 9.48 0.57 -2.19
N ASN A 81 8.16 0.36 -2.21
CA ASN A 81 7.56 -0.97 -2.32
C ASN A 81 6.50 -0.99 -3.41
N LEU A 82 6.45 -2.06 -4.20
CA LEU A 82 5.29 -2.36 -5.05
C LEU A 82 4.29 -3.18 -4.24
N ASN A 83 3.03 -2.78 -4.28
CA ASN A 83 1.98 -3.44 -3.52
C ASN A 83 0.83 -3.81 -4.43
N THR A 84 0.26 -4.99 -4.20
CA THR A 84 -0.95 -5.47 -4.86
C THR A 84 -1.94 -5.98 -3.82
N GLY A 85 -3.14 -5.43 -3.85
CA GLY A 85 -4.27 -5.84 -3.01
C GLY A 85 -5.44 -6.32 -3.86
N THR A 86 -5.99 -7.49 -3.51
CA THR A 86 -7.24 -8.02 -4.09
C THR A 86 -8.38 -7.76 -3.12
N PHE A 87 -9.42 -7.11 -3.62
CA PHE A 87 -10.61 -6.73 -2.88
C PHE A 87 -11.81 -7.55 -3.37
N ILE A 88 -12.67 -7.95 -2.44
CA ILE A 88 -13.98 -8.53 -2.73
C ILE A 88 -15.06 -7.67 -2.06
N LYS A 89 -16.16 -7.43 -2.78
CA LYS A 89 -17.34 -6.74 -2.28
C LYS A 89 -18.30 -7.74 -1.65
N ARG A 90 -18.47 -7.70 -0.33
CA ARG A 90 -19.39 -8.53 0.46
C ARG A 90 -20.41 -7.63 1.15
N ASN A 91 -21.70 -7.88 0.98
CA ASN A 91 -22.77 -7.11 1.64
C ASN A 91 -22.61 -5.59 1.46
N GLY A 92 -22.28 -5.15 0.24
CA GLY A 92 -22.06 -3.74 -0.09
C GLY A 92 -20.70 -3.17 0.34
N LYS A 93 -19.88 -3.92 1.06
CA LYS A 93 -18.59 -3.48 1.64
C LYS A 93 -17.42 -4.10 0.89
N TRP A 94 -16.47 -3.28 0.48
CA TRP A 94 -15.20 -3.76 -0.08
C TRP A 94 -14.25 -4.13 1.04
N GLN A 95 -13.70 -5.34 0.98
CA GLN A 95 -12.69 -5.84 1.91
C GLN A 95 -11.52 -6.45 1.15
N VAL A 96 -10.32 -6.31 1.66
CA VAL A 96 -9.13 -6.97 1.11
C VAL A 96 -9.07 -8.41 1.58
N VAL A 97 -9.01 -9.32 0.62
CA VAL A 97 -8.86 -10.77 0.84
C VAL A 97 -7.42 -11.24 0.60
N ALA A 98 -6.64 -10.50 -0.19
CA ALA A 98 -5.23 -10.79 -0.40
C ALA A 98 -4.41 -9.51 -0.52
N TRP A 99 -3.22 -9.50 0.06
CA TRP A 99 -2.25 -8.41 -0.07
C TRP A 99 -0.83 -8.95 -0.20
N GLN A 100 -0.05 -8.35 -1.09
CA GLN A 100 1.39 -8.59 -1.18
C GLN A 100 2.14 -7.27 -1.32
N SER A 101 3.26 -7.18 -0.60
CA SER A 101 4.24 -6.11 -0.74
C SER A 101 5.57 -6.67 -1.24
N THR A 102 6.24 -5.95 -2.12
CA THR A 102 7.56 -6.29 -2.66
C THR A 102 8.47 -5.08 -2.53
N ILE A 103 9.64 -5.25 -1.91
CA ILE A 103 10.66 -4.18 -1.85
C ILE A 103 11.16 -3.90 -3.27
N VAL A 104 11.23 -2.63 -3.63
CA VAL A 104 11.98 -2.19 -4.81
C VAL A 104 13.40 -1.93 -4.32
N PRO A 105 14.40 -2.68 -4.82
CA PRO A 105 15.79 -2.42 -4.49
C PRO A 105 16.14 -0.97 -4.78
N LYS A 106 16.94 -0.36 -3.91
CA LYS A 106 17.53 0.94 -4.24
C LYS A 106 18.39 0.72 -5.48
N ALA A 107 18.20 1.53 -6.52
CA ALA A 107 19.01 1.40 -7.73
C ALA A 107 20.49 1.49 -7.33
N ASP A 108 21.27 0.50 -7.75
CA ASP A 108 22.71 0.58 -7.65
C ASP A 108 23.17 1.68 -8.61
N PRO A 109 24.04 2.61 -8.20
CA PRO A 109 24.52 3.69 -9.08
C PRO A 109 25.28 3.17 -10.31
N THR A 110 25.57 1.87 -10.39
CA THR A 110 26.19 1.18 -11.52
C THR A 110 25.20 0.46 -12.44
N SER A 111 23.92 0.33 -12.06
CA SER A 111 22.89 -0.26 -12.92
C SER A 111 22.18 0.83 -13.73
N SER A 112 22.94 1.53 -14.58
CA SER A 112 22.40 2.39 -15.62
C SER A 112 21.85 1.50 -16.75
N THR A 113 20.60 1.07 -16.63
CA THR A 113 19.78 0.78 -17.81
C THR A 113 18.55 1.67 -17.69
N ASP A 114 18.62 2.83 -18.34
CA ASP A 114 17.55 3.82 -18.39
C ASP A 114 16.24 3.20 -18.93
N PRO A 115 15.11 3.27 -18.21
CA PRO A 115 13.80 3.06 -18.81
C PRO A 115 13.13 4.39 -19.17
N LYS A 116 13.90 5.44 -19.51
CA LYS A 116 13.36 6.74 -19.97
C LYS A 116 12.93 6.73 -21.45
N ALA A 117 12.45 5.60 -21.97
CA ALA A 117 12.06 5.47 -23.38
C ALA A 117 10.67 4.84 -23.62
N ALA A 118 9.84 4.61 -22.60
CA ALA A 118 8.50 4.04 -22.78
C ALA A 118 7.39 4.93 -22.21
N THR A 119 7.37 6.21 -22.60
CA THR A 119 6.19 7.07 -22.43
C THR A 119 5.79 7.61 -23.80
N SER A 120 4.89 6.91 -24.49
CA SER A 120 3.76 7.49 -25.21
C SER A 120 2.95 6.37 -25.86
N THR A 121 1.63 6.57 -25.94
CA THR A 121 0.64 5.75 -26.67
C THR A 121 0.00 4.58 -25.93
N ALA A 122 -0.96 4.90 -25.05
CA ALA A 122 -2.29 4.26 -25.06
C ALA A 122 -3.27 5.04 -24.17
N ALA A 123 -3.43 6.34 -24.45
CA ALA A 123 -4.66 7.03 -24.11
C ALA A 123 -5.65 6.76 -25.25
N THR A 124 -6.55 5.79 -25.08
CA THR A 124 -7.93 5.71 -25.63
C THR A 124 -8.44 4.26 -25.53
N LEU A 125 -9.75 4.13 -25.22
CA LEU A 125 -10.57 2.92 -25.02
C LEU A 125 -10.50 2.32 -23.60
N ILE A 126 -11.42 2.72 -22.72
CA ILE A 126 -12.82 2.24 -22.70
C ILE A 126 -13.67 3.34 -22.04
N SER A 127 -14.34 4.10 -22.90
CA SER A 127 -15.56 4.82 -22.56
C SER A 127 -16.72 3.82 -22.65
N GLN A 128 -17.76 4.07 -21.85
CA GLN A 128 -19.08 3.42 -21.82
C GLN A 128 -19.26 2.25 -20.82
N ASN A 129 -19.27 2.58 -19.51
CA ASN A 129 -20.39 2.16 -18.65
C ASN A 129 -20.43 2.94 -17.32
N ARG A 130 -21.53 3.66 -17.08
CA ARG A 130 -21.68 4.64 -15.99
C ARG A 130 -21.80 4.10 -14.54
N PRO A 131 -21.96 2.81 -14.20
CA PRO A 131 -21.97 2.39 -12.79
C PRO A 131 -20.56 2.24 -12.14
N HIS A 132 -19.46 2.30 -12.91
CA HIS A 132 -18.10 2.03 -12.39
C HIS A 132 -17.40 3.20 -11.65
N ARG A 133 -17.86 4.45 -11.79
CA ARG A 133 -17.16 5.63 -11.21
C ARG A 133 -17.23 5.70 -9.68
N GLN A 134 -18.33 5.27 -9.06
CA GLN A 134 -18.52 5.33 -7.61
C GLN A 134 -17.73 4.25 -6.86
N ALA A 135 -17.61 3.06 -7.44
CA ALA A 135 -16.78 1.97 -6.91
C ALA A 135 -15.31 2.37 -6.91
N ALA A 136 -14.79 2.90 -8.01
CA ALA A 136 -13.41 3.36 -8.12
C ALA A 136 -13.08 4.53 -7.17
N ALA A 137 -14.01 5.44 -6.90
CA ALA A 137 -13.81 6.53 -5.94
C ALA A 137 -13.74 6.02 -4.49
N THR A 138 -14.60 5.05 -4.14
CA THR A 138 -14.62 4.43 -2.81
C THR A 138 -13.38 3.58 -2.57
N ILE A 139 -12.96 2.78 -3.55
CA ILE A 139 -11.72 1.99 -3.51
C ILE A 139 -10.50 2.93 -3.43
N ARG A 140 -10.46 4.03 -4.20
CA ARG A 140 -9.40 5.04 -4.10
C ARG A 140 -9.33 5.70 -2.72
N LYS A 141 -10.48 6.04 -2.11
CA LYS A 141 -10.54 6.64 -0.78
C LYS A 141 -10.16 5.65 0.32
N ALA A 142 -10.60 4.40 0.20
CA ALA A 142 -10.23 3.30 1.09
C ALA A 142 -8.73 2.99 0.99
N ALA A 143 -8.20 2.80 -0.22
CA ALA A 143 -6.78 2.59 -0.48
C ALA A 143 -5.95 3.78 0.05
N ARG A 144 -6.23 5.03 -0.34
CA ARG A 144 -5.46 6.18 0.13
C ARG A 144 -5.46 6.35 1.65
N ARG A 145 -6.60 6.17 2.35
CA ARG A 145 -6.63 6.31 3.82
C ARG A 145 -5.98 5.14 4.56
N MET A 146 -6.01 3.94 3.97
CA MET A 146 -5.43 2.75 4.58
C MET A 146 -3.91 2.68 4.40
N LEU A 147 -3.43 3.09 3.22
CA LEU A 147 -2.03 2.99 2.82
C LEU A 147 -1.06 3.81 3.66
N LEU A 148 -1.51 4.96 4.17
CA LEU A 148 -0.70 5.81 5.04
C LEU A 148 -0.65 5.33 6.50
N PHE A 149 -1.63 4.57 6.98
CA PHE A 149 -1.70 4.16 8.38
C PHE A 149 -1.09 2.78 8.62
N GLU A 150 -1.26 1.84 7.68
CA GLU A 150 -0.78 0.46 7.82
C GLU A 150 0.75 0.38 7.84
N PHE A 151 1.43 1.09 6.94
CA PHE A 151 2.88 1.06 6.83
C PHE A 151 3.61 1.78 7.96
N LYS A 152 3.00 2.84 8.52
CA LYS A 152 3.58 3.58 9.64
C LYS A 152 3.76 2.71 10.90
N ARG A 153 2.98 1.63 11.04
CA ARG A 153 2.98 0.82 12.25
C ARG A 153 3.48 -0.61 12.05
N LEU A 154 3.21 -1.25 10.91
CA LEU A 154 3.65 -2.65 10.72
C LEU A 154 5.12 -2.79 10.35
N GLU A 155 5.72 -1.88 9.59
CA GLU A 155 7.17 -1.95 9.29
C GLU A 155 8.05 -1.37 10.41
N GLY A 156 7.50 -0.46 11.23
CA GLY A 156 8.18 0.06 12.43
C GLY A 156 8.31 -0.97 13.56
N LEU A 157 7.41 -1.96 13.63
CA LEU A 157 7.47 -3.08 14.57
C LEU A 157 8.51 -4.15 14.19
N CYS A 158 9.16 -4.06 13.03
CA CYS A 158 10.16 -5.01 12.54
C CYS A 158 11.60 -4.46 12.50
N ARG A 159 11.87 -3.27 13.05
CA ARG A 159 13.23 -2.71 13.21
C ARG A 159 13.70 -2.68 14.69
N SER A 160 13.19 -3.60 15.50
CA SER A 160 13.69 -3.87 16.86
C SER A 160 14.20 -5.30 16.94
#